data_AF-A0A968D1X8-F1
#
_entry.id   AF-A0A968D1X8-F1
#
_cell.length_a   1.000
_cell.length_b   1.000
_cell.length_c   1.000
_cell.angle_alpha   90.00
_cell.angle_beta   90.00
_cell.angle_gamma   90.00
#
_symmetry.space_group_name_H-M   'P 1'
#
loop_
_entity.id
_entity.type
_entity.pdbx_description
1 polymer ?
#
loop_
_entity_poly.entity_id
_entity_poly.type
_entity_poly.pdbx_seq_one_letter_code
_entity_poly.pdbx_strand_id
1 'polypeptide(L)'
;LTEVNYPRLSPQSQLAIFALLGLTLVFIRYPIHPRFAQKLYSELLDLLLVLATVVCFGYVLVQSEPIFQRFWLDGQPLGNRAGLEQPLDYMMGLFGILLVLEATRRAIGLTLPLLSLVFLLYAVYGPAMPDWLFPHRGYPGERIVSQTFLHSQGVFGIALKVMFTYVFLFVLFGTVLEQTGATGFIIDFAKRLFRASAGGAAKVSVISSGMMGSLSGSAVANTATTGTFTIPMMKSSGFKPTTAAGVEAAASSGGALMPPIMGAGAYMMLEIIEPPVTYLQIIKAALIPAILYYATLLLIVHFRAKLVGASTEVAIEQQDETSEKYKGFLFFSAFVTLIFFLIIGYTPF
;
A
#
# COMPACT_ATOMS: atom_id res chain seq x y z
N LEU A 1 -17.02 32.77 4.86
CA LEU A 1 -16.34 31.79 5.74
C LEU A 1 -17.24 30.57 5.85
N THR A 2 -17.32 29.77 4.79
CA THR A 2 -17.95 28.45 4.83
C THR A 2 -16.93 27.51 5.44
N GLU A 3 -17.09 27.21 6.73
CA GLU A 3 -16.35 26.17 7.42
C GLU A 3 -16.81 24.82 6.87
N VAL A 4 -16.08 24.28 5.89
CA VAL A 4 -16.45 23.04 5.15
C VAL A 4 -15.93 21.76 5.82
N ASN A 5 -15.06 21.86 6.83
CA ASN A 5 -14.36 20.70 7.39
C ASN A 5 -14.64 20.46 8.88
N TYR A 6 -15.90 20.17 9.24
CA TYR A 6 -16.13 19.25 10.35
C TYR A 6 -16.34 17.86 9.76
N PRO A 7 -15.43 16.90 10.01
CA PRO A 7 -15.76 15.49 9.89
C PRO A 7 -17.09 15.25 10.59
N ARG A 8 -18.14 14.84 9.85
CA ARG A 8 -19.42 14.44 10.48
C ARG A 8 -19.27 13.21 11.39
N LEU A 9 -18.17 12.48 11.22
CA LEU A 9 -17.80 11.31 11.98
C LEU A 9 -16.51 11.58 12.74
N SER A 10 -16.38 11.00 13.93
CA SER A 10 -15.13 10.97 14.67
C SER A 10 -14.01 10.29 13.85
N PRO A 11 -12.73 10.66 14.06
CA PRO A 11 -11.61 10.07 13.33
C PRO A 11 -11.57 8.54 13.42
N GLN A 12 -11.87 7.96 14.59
CA GLN A 12 -11.87 6.51 14.77
C GLN A 12 -12.98 5.84 13.95
N SER A 13 -14.16 6.44 13.85
CA SER A 13 -15.26 5.92 13.02
C SER A 13 -14.95 5.95 11.53
N GLN A 14 -14.23 6.97 11.05
CA GLN A 14 -13.76 7.00 9.67
C GLN A 14 -12.84 5.82 9.36
N LEU A 15 -11.88 5.56 10.27
CA LEU A 15 -10.97 4.42 10.14
C LEU A 15 -11.70 3.08 10.29
N ALA A 16 -12.72 3.02 11.14
CA ALA A 16 -13.57 1.83 11.29
C ALA A 16 -14.32 1.50 10.01
N ILE A 17 -14.92 2.48 9.33
CA ILE A 17 -15.56 2.28 8.02
C ILE A 17 -14.52 1.86 6.97
N PHE A 18 -13.36 2.53 6.95
CA PHE A 18 -12.31 2.21 5.99
C PHE A 18 -11.81 0.77 6.16
N ALA A 19 -11.51 0.35 7.39
CA ALA A 19 -11.12 -1.02 7.71
C ALA A 19 -12.24 -2.02 7.43
N LEU A 20 -13.49 -1.69 7.74
CA LEU A 20 -14.66 -2.50 7.44
C LEU A 20 -14.73 -2.84 5.94
N LEU A 21 -14.65 -1.83 5.08
CA LEU A 21 -14.70 -2.00 3.63
C LEU A 21 -13.50 -2.81 3.14
N GLY A 22 -12.29 -2.50 3.61
CA GLY A 22 -11.07 -3.20 3.23
C GLY A 22 -11.11 -4.69 3.61
N LEU A 23 -11.48 -5.01 4.85
CA LEU A 23 -11.58 -6.39 5.34
C LEU A 23 -12.69 -7.16 4.63
N THR A 24 -13.82 -6.52 4.34
CA THR A 24 -14.91 -7.13 3.56
C THR A 24 -14.41 -7.52 2.17
N LEU A 25 -13.69 -6.62 1.48
CA LEU A 25 -13.09 -6.92 0.18
C LEU A 25 -12.06 -8.06 0.27
N VAL A 26 -11.26 -8.10 1.34
CA VAL A 26 -10.28 -9.19 1.56
C VAL A 26 -10.98 -10.54 1.71
N PHE A 27 -12.02 -10.64 2.53
CA PHE A 27 -12.73 -11.91 2.74
C PHE A 27 -13.52 -12.38 1.52
N ILE A 28 -14.05 -11.46 0.72
CA ILE A 28 -14.72 -11.79 -0.55
C ILE A 28 -13.71 -12.23 -1.61
N ARG A 29 -12.53 -11.59 -1.66
CA ARG A 29 -11.55 -11.81 -2.73
C ARG A 29 -10.62 -12.98 -2.48
N TYR A 30 -10.21 -13.19 -1.22
CA TYR A 30 -9.20 -14.18 -0.84
C TYR A 30 -9.83 -15.31 -0.02
N PRO A 31 -10.04 -16.50 -0.63
CA PRO A 31 -10.62 -17.64 0.08
C PRO A 31 -9.67 -18.15 1.16
N ILE A 32 -10.21 -18.85 2.17
CA ILE A 32 -9.46 -19.40 3.31
C ILE A 32 -8.21 -20.18 2.87
N HIS A 33 -8.38 -20.99 1.84
CA HIS A 33 -7.33 -21.82 1.28
C HIS A 33 -7.61 -22.07 -0.21
N PRO A 34 -6.60 -21.97 -1.10
CA PRO A 34 -6.80 -22.07 -2.55
C PRO A 34 -7.44 -23.41 -2.99
N ARG A 35 -7.18 -24.51 -2.27
CA ARG A 35 -7.80 -25.83 -2.54
C ARG A 35 -9.32 -25.89 -2.33
N PHE A 36 -9.90 -24.98 -1.55
CA PHE A 36 -11.32 -25.01 -1.19
C PHE A 36 -12.12 -23.84 -1.77
N ALA A 37 -11.50 -23.04 -2.65
CA ALA A 37 -12.06 -21.79 -3.17
C ALA A 37 -13.43 -21.92 -3.86
N GLN A 38 -13.77 -23.08 -4.39
CA GLN A 38 -15.03 -23.33 -5.13
C GLN A 38 -16.06 -24.13 -4.33
N LYS A 39 -15.84 -24.36 -3.02
CA LYS A 39 -16.79 -25.11 -2.19
C LYS A 39 -17.73 -24.17 -1.46
N LEU A 40 -19.02 -24.52 -1.44
CA LEU A 40 -20.07 -23.79 -0.72
C LEU A 40 -19.73 -23.49 0.75
N TYR A 41 -19.04 -24.42 1.43
CA TYR A 41 -18.61 -24.20 2.82
C TYR A 41 -17.59 -23.06 2.96
N SER A 42 -16.68 -22.87 1.99
CA SER A 42 -15.75 -21.74 2.00
C SER A 42 -16.50 -20.43 1.86
N GLU A 43 -17.46 -20.36 0.93
CA GLU A 43 -18.28 -19.17 0.70
C GLU A 43 -19.11 -18.80 1.93
N LEU A 44 -19.70 -19.79 2.61
CA LEU A 44 -20.46 -19.57 3.84
C LEU A 44 -19.57 -19.06 4.99
N LEU A 45 -18.36 -19.59 5.13
CA LEU A 45 -17.40 -19.09 6.12
C LEU A 45 -16.95 -17.67 5.79
N ASP A 46 -16.72 -17.37 4.52
CA ASP A 46 -16.31 -16.04 4.07
C ASP A 46 -17.44 -15.03 4.32
N LEU A 47 -18.69 -15.41 4.06
CA LEU A 47 -19.88 -14.61 4.41
C LEU A 47 -20.01 -14.39 5.93
N LEU A 48 -19.76 -15.43 6.73
CA LEU A 48 -19.78 -15.32 8.20
C LEU A 48 -18.71 -14.34 8.68
N LEU A 49 -17.51 -14.38 8.13
CA LEU A 49 -16.42 -13.46 8.48
C LEU A 49 -16.71 -12.03 8.03
N VAL A 50 -17.34 -11.85 6.87
CA VAL A 50 -17.84 -10.53 6.45
C VAL A 50 -18.90 -10.02 7.43
N LEU A 51 -19.86 -10.86 7.83
CA LEU A 51 -20.87 -10.47 8.82
C LEU A 51 -20.24 -10.12 10.17
N ALA A 52 -19.28 -10.93 10.64
CA ALA A 52 -18.55 -10.65 11.87
C ALA A 52 -17.77 -9.33 11.78
N THR A 53 -17.21 -9.01 10.61
CA THR A 53 -16.55 -7.73 10.31
C THR A 53 -17.53 -6.57 10.39
N VAL A 54 -18.70 -6.69 9.77
CA VAL A 54 -19.80 -5.71 9.87
C VAL A 54 -20.22 -5.49 11.31
N VAL A 55 -20.36 -6.55 12.09
CA VAL A 55 -20.74 -6.45 13.51
C VAL A 55 -19.65 -5.78 14.34
N CYS A 56 -18.39 -6.22 14.24
CA CYS A 56 -17.31 -5.71 15.09
C CYS A 56 -16.94 -4.26 14.79
N PHE A 57 -16.78 -3.90 13.52
CA PHE A 57 -16.44 -2.52 13.13
C PHE A 57 -17.67 -1.60 13.16
N GLY A 58 -18.85 -2.13 12.87
CA GLY A 58 -20.11 -1.42 13.06
C GLY A 58 -20.37 -1.10 14.53
N TYR A 59 -19.99 -1.99 15.45
CA TYR A 59 -20.05 -1.74 16.89
C TYR A 59 -19.19 -0.54 17.30
N VAL A 60 -17.94 -0.45 16.81
CA VAL A 60 -17.06 0.71 17.08
C VAL A 60 -17.72 2.01 16.60
N LEU A 61 -18.33 2.00 15.41
CA LEU A 61 -19.04 3.16 14.86
C LEU A 61 -20.27 3.55 15.70
N VAL A 62 -21.09 2.57 16.09
CA VAL A 62 -22.27 2.78 16.93
C VAL A 62 -21.89 3.33 18.30
N GLN A 63 -20.84 2.80 18.92
CA GLN A 63 -20.40 3.24 20.25
C GLN A 63 -19.61 4.55 20.24
N SER A 64 -19.13 5.01 19.08
CA SER A 64 -18.33 6.24 18.99
C SER A 64 -19.15 7.45 18.54
N GLU A 65 -20.18 7.27 17.71
CA GLU A 65 -20.87 8.39 17.07
C GLU A 65 -22.11 8.89 17.82
N PRO A 66 -22.28 10.22 17.99
CA PRO A 66 -23.44 10.81 18.66
C PRO A 66 -24.80 10.45 18.04
N ILE A 67 -24.83 10.17 16.74
CA ILE A 67 -26.05 9.75 16.02
C ILE A 67 -26.65 8.47 16.62
N PHE A 68 -25.81 7.61 17.21
CA PHE A 68 -26.24 6.36 17.82
C PHE A 68 -26.26 6.41 19.35
N GLN A 69 -26.33 7.60 19.96
CA GLN A 69 -26.31 7.78 21.41
C GLN A 69 -27.30 6.90 22.18
N ARG A 70 -28.46 6.59 21.59
CA ARG A 70 -29.47 5.68 22.17
C ARG A 70 -28.95 4.25 22.40
N PHE A 71 -27.99 3.81 21.61
CA PHE A 71 -27.39 2.46 21.65
C PHE A 71 -26.07 2.43 22.42
N TRP A 72 -25.65 3.56 23.00
CA TRP A 72 -24.42 3.62 23.78
C TRP A 72 -24.54 2.79 25.04
N LEU A 73 -23.53 1.96 25.29
CA LEU A 73 -23.40 1.31 26.58
C LEU A 73 -23.12 2.38 27.65
N ASP A 74 -23.82 2.26 28.77
CA ASP A 74 -23.76 3.18 29.91
C ASP A 74 -24.04 4.66 29.56
N GLY A 75 -24.64 4.93 28.40
CA GLY A 75 -24.98 6.27 27.93
C GLY A 75 -23.76 7.15 27.60
N GLN A 76 -22.57 6.57 27.46
CA GLN A 76 -21.34 7.29 27.14
C GLN A 76 -20.64 6.72 25.90
N PRO A 77 -19.99 7.56 25.08
CA PRO A 77 -19.28 7.08 23.91
C PRO A 77 -18.05 6.26 24.31
N LEU A 78 -17.63 5.33 23.44
CA LEU A 78 -16.48 4.45 23.66
C LEU A 78 -15.21 5.21 24.08
N GLY A 79 -14.94 6.37 23.46
CA GLY A 79 -13.79 7.21 23.82
C GLY A 79 -13.80 7.76 25.25
N ASN A 80 -14.98 7.95 25.84
CA ASN A 80 -15.12 8.42 27.24
C ASN A 80 -15.15 7.27 28.25
N ARG A 81 -15.21 6.01 27.78
CA ARG A 81 -15.20 4.80 28.60
C ARG A 81 -13.82 4.14 28.66
N ALA A 82 -12.76 4.88 28.34
CA ALA A 82 -11.39 4.37 28.38
C ALA A 82 -10.99 3.97 29.82
N GLY A 83 -10.70 2.69 30.04
CA GLY A 83 -10.43 2.09 31.35
C GLY A 83 -11.69 1.66 32.13
N LEU A 84 -12.88 1.87 31.57
CA LEU A 84 -14.19 1.44 32.08
C LEU A 84 -14.98 0.71 30.97
N GLU A 85 -14.28 0.01 30.09
CA GLU A 85 -14.90 -0.73 28.99
C GLU A 85 -15.69 -1.94 29.53
N GLN A 86 -16.82 -2.24 28.87
CA GLN A 86 -17.73 -3.30 29.26
C GLN A 86 -17.28 -4.66 28.67
N PRO A 87 -17.74 -5.80 29.22
CA PRO A 87 -17.44 -7.13 28.68
C PRO A 87 -17.74 -7.26 27.18
N LEU A 88 -18.80 -6.59 26.70
CA LEU A 88 -19.16 -6.57 25.28
C LEU A 88 -18.12 -5.83 24.42
N ASP A 89 -17.53 -4.74 24.93
CA ASP A 89 -16.47 -4.01 24.23
C ASP A 89 -15.24 -4.92 24.04
N TYR A 90 -14.83 -5.63 25.10
CA TYR A 90 -13.71 -6.57 25.04
C TYR A 90 -13.97 -7.74 24.10
N MET A 91 -15.19 -8.29 24.08
CA MET A 91 -15.55 -9.36 23.14
C MET A 91 -15.45 -8.88 21.69
N MET A 92 -16.01 -7.71 21.38
CA MET A 92 -15.95 -7.14 20.03
C MET A 92 -14.52 -6.79 19.63
N GLY A 93 -13.71 -6.28 20.56
CA GLY A 93 -12.30 -6.01 20.35
C GLY A 93 -11.49 -7.26 20.04
N LEU A 94 -11.71 -8.34 20.80
CA LEU A 94 -11.03 -9.62 20.58
C LEU A 94 -11.38 -10.20 19.20
N PHE A 95 -12.66 -10.22 18.83
CA PHE A 95 -13.07 -10.67 17.50
C PHE A 95 -12.50 -9.78 16.40
N GLY A 96 -12.48 -8.46 16.61
CA GLY A 96 -11.84 -7.51 15.70
C GLY A 96 -10.36 -7.82 15.44
N ILE A 97 -9.59 -8.11 16.48
CA ILE A 97 -8.17 -8.51 16.36
C ILE A 97 -8.05 -9.80 15.55
N LEU A 98 -8.86 -10.82 15.87
CA LEU A 98 -8.83 -12.10 15.17
C LEU A 98 -9.18 -11.95 13.68
N LEU A 99 -10.15 -11.11 13.35
CA LEU A 99 -10.52 -10.80 11.96
C LEU A 99 -9.37 -10.12 11.20
N VAL A 100 -8.70 -9.14 11.82
CA VAL A 100 -7.54 -8.47 11.21
C VAL A 100 -6.38 -9.46 10.98
N LEU A 101 -6.10 -10.33 11.95
CA LEU A 101 -5.05 -11.35 11.80
C LEU A 101 -5.38 -12.36 10.69
N GLU A 102 -6.63 -12.83 10.62
CA GLU A 102 -7.09 -13.75 9.59
C GLU A 102 -7.10 -13.11 8.19
N ALA A 103 -7.54 -11.86 8.07
CA ALA A 103 -7.46 -11.11 6.83
C ALA A 103 -6.01 -10.92 6.36
N THR A 104 -5.11 -10.60 7.29
CA THR A 104 -3.67 -10.46 7.01
C THR A 104 -3.08 -11.80 6.55
N ARG A 105 -3.47 -12.92 7.19
CA ARG A 105 -3.07 -14.27 6.79
C ARG A 105 -3.47 -14.59 5.36
N ARG A 106 -4.69 -14.23 4.96
CA ARG A 106 -5.23 -14.49 3.61
C ARG A 106 -4.60 -13.61 2.54
N ALA A 107 -4.35 -12.34 2.85
CA ALA A 107 -3.84 -11.38 1.89
C ALA A 107 -2.32 -11.44 1.69
N ILE A 108 -1.55 -11.62 2.77
CA ILE A 108 -0.08 -11.50 2.77
C ILE A 108 0.60 -12.83 3.13
N GLY A 109 -0.03 -13.66 3.95
CA GLY A 109 0.51 -14.95 4.42
C GLY A 109 0.72 -15.01 5.93
N LEU A 110 1.33 -16.10 6.39
CA LEU A 110 1.43 -16.43 7.83
C LEU A 110 2.45 -15.60 8.61
N THR A 111 3.40 -14.95 7.94
CA THR A 111 4.54 -14.31 8.60
C THR A 111 4.14 -13.15 9.50
N LEU A 112 3.32 -12.21 9.01
CA LEU A 112 2.88 -11.05 9.79
C LEU A 112 1.93 -11.43 10.95
N PRO A 113 0.90 -12.27 10.75
CA PRO A 113 0.04 -12.70 11.86
C PRO A 113 0.80 -13.43 12.96
N LEU A 114 1.77 -14.30 12.60
CA LEU A 114 2.61 -15.00 13.56
C LEU A 114 3.45 -14.00 14.37
N LEU A 115 4.07 -13.04 13.69
CA LEU A 115 4.86 -11.99 14.34
C LEU A 115 3.99 -11.17 15.31
N SER A 116 2.80 -10.74 14.90
CA SER A 116 1.85 -10.05 15.76
C SER A 116 1.45 -10.90 16.97
N LEU A 117 1.19 -12.20 16.77
CA LEU A 117 0.86 -13.10 17.86
C LEU A 117 2.01 -13.24 18.87
N VAL A 118 3.26 -13.30 18.41
CA VAL A 118 4.44 -13.32 19.28
C VAL A 118 4.50 -12.06 20.15
N PHE A 119 4.25 -10.87 19.60
CA PHE A 119 4.22 -9.63 20.38
C PHE A 119 3.03 -9.54 21.34
N LEU A 120 1.85 -10.04 20.95
CA LEU A 120 0.70 -10.13 21.85
C LEU A 120 0.98 -11.09 23.02
N LEU A 121 1.60 -12.24 22.75
CA LEU A 121 2.04 -13.18 23.78
C LEU A 121 3.10 -12.57 24.69
N TYR A 122 4.06 -11.84 24.12
CA TYR A 122 5.05 -11.09 24.90
C TYR A 122 4.38 -10.06 25.83
N ALA A 123 3.35 -9.34 25.36
CA ALA A 123 2.61 -8.40 26.18
C ALA A 123 1.90 -9.07 27.39
N VAL A 124 1.45 -10.32 27.25
CA VAL A 124 0.87 -11.11 28.35
C VAL A 124 1.95 -11.66 29.27
N TYR A 125 2.95 -12.34 28.70
CA TYR A 125 3.94 -13.15 29.41
C TYR A 125 5.22 -12.40 29.78
N GLY A 126 5.25 -11.08 29.63
CA GLY A 126 6.36 -10.21 30.04
C GLY A 126 7.00 -10.54 31.40
N PRO A 127 6.24 -10.91 32.46
CA PRO A 127 6.82 -11.23 33.77
C PRO A 127 7.63 -12.53 33.80
N ALA A 128 7.32 -13.46 32.91
CA ALA A 128 7.96 -14.77 32.81
C ALA A 128 9.16 -14.76 31.85
N MET A 129 9.49 -13.62 31.26
CA MET A 129 10.57 -13.51 30.28
C MET A 129 11.95 -13.50 30.96
N PRO A 130 12.98 -14.10 30.33
CA PRO A 130 14.35 -13.99 30.79
C PRO A 130 14.85 -12.53 30.80
N ASP A 131 15.82 -12.21 31.66
CA ASP A 131 16.39 -10.86 31.78
C ASP A 131 16.95 -10.29 30.47
N TRP A 132 17.46 -11.15 29.58
CA TRP A 132 17.97 -10.74 28.27
C TRP A 132 16.86 -10.36 27.26
N LEU A 133 15.60 -10.71 27.56
CA LEU A 133 14.42 -10.43 26.73
C LEU A 133 13.51 -9.38 27.39
N PHE A 134 14.11 -8.38 28.06
CA PHE A 134 13.44 -7.17 28.56
C PHE A 134 12.13 -7.44 29.33
N PRO A 135 12.17 -8.18 30.46
CA PRO A 135 10.96 -8.52 31.20
C PRO A 135 10.21 -7.27 31.68
N HIS A 136 8.89 -7.35 31.70
CA HIS A 136 8.01 -6.27 32.15
C HIS A 136 6.82 -6.81 32.94
N ARG A 137 6.02 -5.94 33.56
CA ARG A 137 4.91 -6.31 34.47
C ARG A 137 3.82 -7.19 33.84
N GLY A 138 3.81 -7.37 32.53
CA GLY A 138 2.70 -7.98 31.79
C GLY A 138 1.44 -7.11 31.81
N TYR A 139 0.54 -7.35 30.87
CA TYR A 139 -0.73 -6.64 30.78
C TYR A 139 -1.90 -7.63 30.82
N PRO A 140 -3.00 -7.31 31.52
CA PRO A 140 -4.19 -8.14 31.49
C PRO A 140 -4.77 -8.16 30.07
N GLY A 141 -5.43 -9.28 29.71
CA GLY A 141 -5.97 -9.48 28.35
C GLY A 141 -6.93 -8.37 27.92
N GLU A 142 -7.76 -7.90 28.84
CA GLU A 142 -8.67 -6.74 28.65
C GLU A 142 -7.90 -5.51 28.18
N ARG A 143 -6.80 -5.16 28.86
CA ARG A 143 -5.97 -4.02 28.48
C ARG A 143 -5.33 -4.23 27.11
N ILE A 144 -4.79 -5.42 26.83
CA ILE A 144 -4.21 -5.72 25.51
C ILE A 144 -5.26 -5.52 24.40
N VAL A 145 -6.47 -6.03 24.60
CA VAL A 145 -7.57 -5.86 23.64
C VAL A 145 -7.96 -4.38 23.48
N SER A 146 -8.08 -3.63 24.58
CA SER A 146 -8.39 -2.19 24.54
C SER A 146 -7.35 -1.39 23.78
N GLN A 147 -6.07 -1.52 24.14
CA GLN A 147 -5.00 -0.81 23.43
C GLN A 147 -4.89 -1.22 21.95
N THR A 148 -5.06 -2.51 21.64
CA THR A 148 -4.83 -3.02 20.28
C THR A 148 -5.99 -2.73 19.34
N PHE A 149 -7.23 -2.71 19.81
CA PHE A 149 -8.39 -2.55 18.92
C PHE A 149 -9.35 -1.43 19.32
N LEU A 150 -9.64 -1.24 20.61
CA LEU A 150 -10.66 -0.25 21.00
C LEU A 150 -10.11 1.19 21.02
N HIS A 151 -8.80 1.37 21.19
CA HIS A 151 -8.15 2.68 21.23
C HIS A 151 -7.39 2.99 19.93
N SER A 152 -7.02 4.26 19.77
CA SER A 152 -6.32 4.80 18.59
C SER A 152 -4.81 4.52 18.56
N GLN A 153 -4.32 3.51 19.29
CA GLN A 153 -2.89 3.17 19.35
C GLN A 153 -2.55 1.84 18.67
N GLY A 154 -3.55 1.02 18.37
CA GLY A 154 -3.37 -0.25 17.66
C GLY A 154 -3.92 -0.20 16.24
N VAL A 155 -4.93 -1.02 15.94
CA VAL A 155 -5.53 -1.13 14.60
C VAL A 155 -6.01 0.22 14.06
N PHE A 156 -6.60 1.08 14.90
CA PHE A 156 -7.03 2.44 14.53
C PHE A 156 -5.93 3.50 14.72
N GLY A 157 -4.67 3.08 14.73
CA GLY A 157 -3.51 3.94 14.95
C GLY A 157 -3.03 4.69 13.72
N ILE A 158 -1.80 5.19 13.82
CA ILE A 158 -1.15 6.03 12.80
C ILE A 158 -1.05 5.28 11.47
N ALA A 159 -0.71 4.00 11.47
CA ALA A 159 -0.62 3.18 10.26
C ALA A 159 -1.91 3.21 9.44
N LEU A 160 -3.06 2.89 10.05
CA LEU A 160 -4.35 2.88 9.35
C LEU A 160 -4.78 4.30 8.96
N LYS A 161 -4.49 5.30 9.79
CA LYS A 161 -4.74 6.71 9.47
C LYS A 161 -3.98 7.16 8.22
N VAL A 162 -2.69 6.85 8.13
CA VAL A 162 -1.85 7.11 6.97
C VAL A 162 -2.39 6.40 5.73
N MET A 163 -2.79 5.13 5.87
CA MET A 163 -3.39 4.37 4.78
C MET A 163 -4.67 5.03 4.25
N PHE A 164 -5.55 5.48 5.14
CA PHE A 164 -6.79 6.16 4.80
C PHE A 164 -6.57 7.55 4.17
N THR A 165 -5.69 8.35 4.78
CA THR A 165 -5.45 9.76 4.41
C THR A 165 -4.65 9.88 3.10
N TYR A 166 -3.62 9.07 2.91
CA TYR A 166 -2.68 9.24 1.79
C TYR A 166 -2.68 8.05 0.83
N VAL A 167 -2.45 6.85 1.36
CA VAL A 167 -2.07 5.69 0.52
C VAL A 167 -3.21 5.22 -0.36
N PHE A 168 -4.41 5.09 0.20
CA PHE A 168 -5.55 4.54 -0.51
C PHE A 168 -5.86 5.30 -1.79
N LEU A 169 -5.89 6.64 -1.71
CA LEU A 169 -6.18 7.48 -2.86
C LEU A 169 -5.11 7.34 -3.95
N PHE A 170 -3.84 7.32 -3.55
CA PHE A 170 -2.73 7.16 -4.48
C PHE A 170 -2.77 5.81 -5.19
N VAL A 171 -2.97 4.73 -4.45
CA VAL A 171 -3.08 3.39 -5.04
C VAL A 171 -4.31 3.30 -5.94
N LEU A 172 -5.47 3.81 -5.52
CA LEU A 172 -6.70 3.82 -6.33
C LEU A 172 -6.47 4.56 -7.65
N PHE A 173 -5.90 5.77 -7.57
CA PHE A 173 -5.64 6.60 -8.73
C PHE A 173 -4.57 6.00 -9.65
N GLY A 174 -3.47 5.51 -9.08
CA GLY A 174 -2.42 4.80 -9.81
C GLY A 174 -2.96 3.59 -10.55
N THR A 175 -3.82 2.81 -9.91
CA THR A 175 -4.46 1.63 -10.51
C THR A 175 -5.42 2.02 -11.64
N VAL A 176 -6.23 3.06 -11.46
CA VAL A 176 -7.10 3.58 -12.53
C VAL A 176 -6.25 4.04 -13.73
N LEU A 177 -5.15 4.75 -13.47
CA LEU A 177 -4.28 5.24 -14.52
C LEU A 177 -3.59 4.11 -15.29
N GLU A 178 -3.13 3.08 -14.58
CA GLU A 178 -2.59 1.85 -15.17
C GLU A 178 -3.62 1.19 -16.12
N GLN A 179 -4.88 1.09 -15.70
CA GLN A 179 -5.96 0.49 -16.50
C GLN A 179 -6.35 1.33 -17.74
N THR A 180 -6.07 2.64 -17.75
CA THR A 180 -6.34 3.50 -18.93
C THR A 180 -5.32 3.33 -20.07
N GLY A 181 -4.32 2.46 -19.91
CA GLY A 181 -3.28 2.21 -20.91
C GLY A 181 -2.10 3.17 -20.84
N ALA A 182 -1.90 3.84 -19.70
CA ALA A 182 -0.75 4.69 -19.46
C ALA A 182 0.59 3.94 -19.61
N THR A 183 0.62 2.64 -19.31
CA THR A 183 1.81 1.79 -19.44
C THR A 183 2.39 1.82 -20.86
N GLY A 184 1.53 1.70 -21.88
CA GLY A 184 1.95 1.77 -23.28
C GLY A 184 2.55 3.14 -23.61
N PHE A 185 1.85 4.21 -23.21
CA PHE A 185 2.33 5.57 -23.40
C PHE A 185 3.71 5.81 -22.74
N ILE A 186 3.92 5.35 -21.51
CA ILE A 186 5.20 5.48 -20.80
C ILE A 186 6.32 4.76 -21.55
N ILE A 187 6.07 3.52 -22.00
CA ILE A 187 7.03 2.74 -22.76
C ILE A 187 7.36 3.46 -24.08
N ASP A 188 6.37 3.93 -24.82
CA ASP A 188 6.58 4.58 -26.12
C ASP A 188 7.26 5.95 -25.98
N PHE A 189 6.94 6.71 -24.93
CA PHE A 189 7.67 7.91 -24.54
C PHE A 189 9.14 7.61 -24.27
N ALA A 190 9.44 6.56 -23.50
CA ALA A 190 10.81 6.15 -23.23
C ALA A 190 11.53 5.67 -24.49
N LYS A 191 10.85 4.94 -25.39
CA LYS A 191 11.40 4.52 -26.69
C LYS A 191 11.80 5.73 -27.53
N ARG A 192 10.95 6.77 -27.58
CA ARG A 192 11.24 8.03 -28.29
C ARG A 192 12.45 8.74 -27.70
N LEU A 193 12.55 8.80 -26.37
CA LEU A 193 13.65 9.45 -25.66
C LEU A 193 15.01 8.77 -25.92
N PHE A 194 15.04 7.44 -26.07
CA PHE A 194 16.27 6.66 -26.24
C PHE A 194 16.43 5.98 -27.59
N ARG A 195 15.68 6.42 -28.62
CA ARG A 195 15.62 5.78 -29.95
C ARG A 195 16.97 5.47 -30.59
N ALA A 196 17.92 6.38 -30.46
CA ALA A 196 19.26 6.28 -31.06
C ALA A 196 20.37 6.17 -29.99
N SER A 197 20.02 5.79 -28.76
CA SER A 197 20.99 5.70 -27.67
C SER A 197 21.60 4.30 -27.61
N ALA A 198 22.91 4.20 -27.36
CA ALA A 198 23.53 2.91 -27.04
C ALA A 198 22.87 2.30 -25.80
N GLY A 199 22.31 1.10 -25.97
CA GLY A 199 21.50 0.43 -24.96
C GLY A 199 20.08 0.96 -24.84
N GLY A 200 19.51 1.49 -25.92
CA GLY A 200 18.17 2.10 -25.94
C GLY A 200 17.12 1.22 -25.24
N ALA A 201 17.03 -0.06 -25.60
CA ALA A 201 16.09 -1.01 -24.99
C ALA A 201 16.23 -1.12 -23.46
N ALA A 202 17.46 -1.13 -22.94
CA ALA A 202 17.71 -1.22 -21.51
C ALA A 202 17.43 0.11 -20.79
N LYS A 203 17.69 1.26 -21.43
CA LYS A 203 17.31 2.58 -20.89
C LYS A 203 15.80 2.77 -20.87
N VAL A 204 15.11 2.25 -21.88
CA VAL A 204 13.64 2.18 -21.93
C VAL A 204 13.13 1.42 -20.71
N SER A 205 13.64 0.21 -20.46
CA SER A 205 13.32 -0.58 -19.26
C SER A 205 13.49 0.20 -17.96
N VAL A 206 14.63 0.88 -17.79
CA VAL A 206 14.93 1.62 -16.57
C VAL A 206 13.96 2.80 -16.35
N ILE A 207 13.74 3.64 -17.37
CA ILE A 207 12.85 4.80 -17.22
C ILE A 207 11.38 4.37 -17.14
N SER A 208 10.94 3.43 -17.96
CA SER A 208 9.54 2.99 -17.93
C SER A 208 9.20 2.32 -16.60
N SER A 209 10.10 1.50 -16.06
CA SER A 209 9.92 0.88 -14.73
C SER A 209 9.93 1.92 -13.62
N GLY A 210 10.74 2.98 -13.73
CA GLY A 210 10.75 4.06 -12.75
C GLY A 210 9.47 4.87 -12.75
N MET A 211 8.97 5.22 -13.93
CA MET A 211 7.69 5.91 -14.09
C MET A 211 6.49 5.04 -13.73
N MET A 212 6.56 3.73 -13.96
CA MET A 212 5.51 2.80 -13.55
C MET A 212 5.55 2.54 -12.03
N GLY A 213 6.76 2.43 -11.49
CA GLY A 213 7.00 2.20 -10.06
C GLY A 213 6.58 3.36 -9.19
N SER A 214 6.71 4.59 -9.71
CA SER A 214 6.16 5.76 -9.02
C SER A 214 4.63 5.72 -8.88
N LEU A 215 3.93 4.96 -9.73
CA LEU A 215 2.47 4.79 -9.71
C LEU A 215 2.04 3.57 -8.89
N SER A 216 2.76 2.45 -8.99
CA SER A 216 2.34 1.20 -8.36
C SER A 216 2.93 1.02 -6.96
N GLY A 217 4.10 1.60 -6.69
CA GLY A 217 4.88 1.32 -5.48
C GLY A 217 5.34 -0.13 -5.35
N SER A 218 5.12 -0.97 -6.38
CA SER A 218 5.21 -2.43 -6.31
C SER A 218 6.15 -2.99 -7.37
N ALA A 219 7.24 -3.60 -6.90
CA ALA A 219 8.21 -4.25 -7.77
C ALA A 219 7.59 -5.41 -8.56
N VAL A 220 6.71 -6.19 -7.91
CA VAL A 220 6.04 -7.35 -8.54
C VAL A 220 5.08 -6.89 -9.63
N ALA A 221 4.28 -5.84 -9.36
CA ALA A 221 3.35 -5.30 -10.34
C ALA A 221 4.10 -4.73 -11.54
N ASN A 222 5.18 -3.97 -11.31
CA ASN A 222 6.02 -3.45 -12.38
C ASN A 222 6.61 -4.56 -13.26
N THR A 223 7.23 -5.58 -12.66
CA THR A 223 7.83 -6.67 -13.45
C THR A 223 6.75 -7.44 -14.23
N ALA A 224 5.54 -7.56 -13.68
CA ALA A 224 4.41 -8.18 -14.37
C ALA A 224 3.83 -7.32 -15.51
N THR A 225 4.04 -6.01 -15.50
CA THR A 225 3.56 -5.10 -16.55
C THR A 225 4.68 -4.66 -17.48
N THR A 226 5.62 -3.82 -17.04
CA THR A 226 6.73 -3.34 -17.86
C THR A 226 7.65 -4.48 -18.30
N GLY A 227 7.95 -5.41 -17.38
CA GLY A 227 8.87 -6.52 -17.63
C GLY A 227 8.48 -7.43 -18.78
N THR A 228 7.17 -7.58 -19.01
CA THR A 228 6.65 -8.40 -20.13
C THR A 228 7.03 -7.83 -21.51
N PHE A 229 7.22 -6.51 -21.61
CA PHE A 229 7.63 -5.84 -22.84
C PHE A 229 9.14 -5.59 -22.88
N THR A 230 9.73 -5.17 -21.77
CA THR A 230 11.11 -4.70 -21.70
C THR A 230 12.13 -5.84 -21.72
N ILE A 231 11.82 -6.98 -21.09
CA ILE A 231 12.73 -8.15 -21.08
C ILE A 231 12.91 -8.72 -22.49
N PRO A 232 11.85 -9.01 -23.28
CA PRO A 232 12.02 -9.44 -24.66
C PRO A 232 12.76 -8.41 -25.52
N MET A 233 12.48 -7.11 -25.34
CA MET A 233 13.13 -6.02 -26.08
C MET A 233 14.64 -5.92 -25.79
N MET A 234 15.05 -6.10 -24.54
CA MET A 234 16.46 -6.18 -24.18
C MET A 234 17.12 -7.43 -24.79
N LYS A 235 16.44 -8.58 -24.78
CA LYS A 235 16.97 -9.81 -25.39
C LYS A 235 17.16 -9.65 -26.90
N SER A 236 16.19 -9.07 -27.60
CA SER A 236 16.28 -8.86 -29.06
C SER A 236 17.38 -7.86 -29.45
N SER A 237 17.73 -6.93 -28.56
CA SER A 237 18.86 -6.00 -28.76
C SER A 237 20.24 -6.60 -28.43
N GLY A 238 20.31 -7.85 -27.97
CA GLY A 238 21.57 -8.58 -27.73
C GLY A 238 21.92 -8.81 -26.26
N PHE A 239 21.08 -8.41 -25.30
CA PHE A 239 21.33 -8.74 -23.89
C PHE A 239 21.07 -10.23 -23.60
N LYS A 240 21.92 -10.82 -22.76
CA LYS A 240 21.66 -12.17 -22.22
C LYS A 240 20.36 -12.17 -21.40
N PRO A 241 19.55 -13.25 -21.45
CA PRO A 241 18.31 -13.37 -20.69
C PRO A 241 18.43 -13.05 -19.19
N THR A 242 19.51 -13.50 -18.56
CA THR A 242 19.79 -13.25 -17.13
C THR A 242 20.09 -11.77 -16.85
N THR A 243 20.81 -11.09 -17.75
CA THR A 243 21.09 -9.66 -17.61
C THR A 243 19.82 -8.83 -17.83
N ALA A 244 19.02 -9.17 -18.84
CA ALA A 244 17.75 -8.49 -19.09
C ALA A 244 16.79 -8.60 -17.88
N ALA A 245 16.63 -9.80 -17.33
CA ALA A 245 15.82 -10.00 -16.13
C ALA A 245 16.39 -9.26 -14.90
N GLY A 246 17.72 -9.25 -14.72
CA GLY A 246 18.36 -8.53 -13.63
C GLY A 246 18.20 -7.00 -13.71
N VAL A 247 18.28 -6.43 -14.92
CA VAL A 247 18.03 -5.00 -15.15
C VAL A 247 16.59 -4.64 -14.81
N GLU A 248 15.63 -5.43 -15.31
CA GLU A 248 14.21 -5.19 -15.03
C GLU A 248 13.89 -5.35 -13.54
N ALA A 249 14.45 -6.38 -12.88
CA ALA A 249 14.24 -6.60 -11.45
C ALA A 249 14.80 -5.46 -10.60
N ALA A 250 15.98 -4.94 -10.94
CA ALA A 250 16.56 -3.79 -10.27
C ALA A 250 15.71 -2.53 -10.51
N ALA A 251 15.38 -2.23 -11.77
CA ALA A 251 14.57 -1.07 -12.11
C ALA A 251 13.17 -1.12 -11.46
N SER A 252 12.53 -2.28 -11.45
CA SER A 252 11.25 -2.50 -10.78
C SER A 252 11.34 -2.33 -9.26
N SER A 253 12.41 -2.82 -8.64
CA SER A 253 12.63 -2.68 -7.19
C SER A 253 12.80 -1.22 -6.76
N GLY A 254 13.43 -0.40 -7.62
CA GLY A 254 13.53 1.04 -7.41
C GLY A 254 12.18 1.76 -7.33
N GLY A 255 11.10 1.15 -7.82
CA GLY A 255 9.74 1.70 -7.73
C GLY A 255 9.28 1.93 -6.29
N ALA A 256 9.74 1.09 -5.35
CA ALA A 256 9.46 1.25 -3.93
C ALA A 256 10.08 2.53 -3.32
N LEU A 257 11.08 3.11 -3.99
CA LEU A 257 11.76 4.33 -3.56
C LEU A 257 11.30 5.56 -4.36
N MET A 258 10.78 5.37 -5.57
CA MET A 258 10.38 6.45 -6.48
C MET A 258 9.07 7.12 -6.02
N PRO A 259 9.07 8.43 -5.71
CA PRO A 259 7.84 9.17 -5.44
C PRO A 259 6.95 9.26 -6.69
N PRO A 260 5.61 9.42 -6.54
CA PRO A 260 4.92 9.80 -5.31
C PRO A 260 4.31 8.67 -4.50
N ILE A 261 4.14 7.45 -5.03
CA ILE A 261 3.41 6.38 -4.32
C ILE A 261 4.34 5.58 -3.42
N MET A 262 5.53 5.22 -3.92
CA MET A 262 6.56 4.50 -3.15
C MET A 262 6.05 3.17 -2.54
N GLY A 263 6.95 2.42 -1.92
CA GLY A 263 6.62 1.14 -1.27
C GLY A 263 6.16 1.31 0.18
N ALA A 264 5.73 0.20 0.79
CA ALA A 264 5.23 0.15 2.17
C ALA A 264 6.18 0.77 3.23
N GLY A 265 7.49 0.73 2.98
CA GLY A 265 8.49 1.33 3.86
C GLY A 265 8.33 2.85 4.04
N ALA A 266 7.86 3.56 3.00
CA ALA A 266 7.59 5.00 3.09
C ALA A 266 6.46 5.31 4.07
N TYR A 267 5.49 4.41 4.20
CA TYR A 267 4.37 4.55 5.14
C TYR A 267 4.78 4.19 6.56
N MET A 268 5.64 3.18 6.73
CA MET A 268 6.21 2.81 8.03
C MET A 268 7.03 3.97 8.62
N MET A 269 7.71 4.76 7.79
CA MET A 269 8.44 5.96 8.23
C MET A 269 7.52 7.03 8.85
N LEU A 270 6.25 7.12 8.45
CA LEU A 270 5.30 8.07 9.05
C LEU A 270 4.93 7.71 10.49
N GLU A 271 5.09 6.44 10.87
CA GLU A 271 4.79 5.94 12.20
C GLU A 271 5.99 5.96 13.14
N ILE A 272 7.20 5.71 12.62
CA ILE A 272 8.39 5.49 13.44
C ILE A 272 9.24 6.75 13.62
N ILE A 273 9.16 7.72 12.71
CA ILE A 273 10.01 8.91 12.78
C ILE A 273 9.46 9.90 13.83
N GLU A 274 10.30 10.22 14.81
CA GLU A 274 10.06 11.27 15.80
C GLU A 274 11.07 12.43 15.65
N PRO A 275 10.62 13.70 15.57
CA PRO A 275 9.23 14.18 15.61
C PRO A 275 8.43 13.80 14.35
N PRO A 276 7.08 13.70 14.42
CA PRO A 276 6.24 13.26 13.31
C PRO A 276 6.47 14.06 12.03
N VAL A 277 6.69 13.35 10.92
CA VAL A 277 6.88 13.94 9.60
C VAL A 277 5.65 13.75 8.73
N THR A 278 5.46 14.65 7.77
CA THR A 278 4.43 14.56 6.75
C THR A 278 4.89 13.69 5.59
N TYR A 279 3.94 13.08 4.87
CA TYR A 279 4.28 12.27 3.70
C TYR A 279 5.01 13.08 2.62
N LEU A 280 4.68 14.37 2.49
CA LEU A 280 5.38 15.28 1.58
C LEU A 280 6.86 15.47 1.96
N GLN A 281 7.19 15.48 3.25
CA GLN A 281 8.60 15.54 3.68
C GLN A 281 9.35 14.27 3.30
N ILE A 282 8.72 13.10 3.44
CA ILE A 282 9.29 11.82 3.01
C ILE A 282 9.53 11.81 1.50
N ILE A 283 8.56 12.26 0.70
CA ILE A 283 8.69 12.39 -0.75
C ILE A 283 9.85 13.31 -1.13
N LYS A 284 9.95 14.48 -0.49
CA LYS A 284 11.04 15.43 -0.72
C LYS A 284 12.40 14.81 -0.39
N ALA A 285 12.48 14.08 0.71
CA ALA A 285 13.71 13.39 1.12
C ALA A 285 14.07 12.24 0.16
N ALA A 286 13.08 11.51 -0.37
CA ALA A 286 13.27 10.38 -1.26
C ALA A 286 13.61 10.77 -2.71
N LEU A 287 13.30 12.01 -3.13
CA LEU A 287 13.51 12.47 -4.51
C LEU A 287 14.98 12.38 -4.95
N ILE A 288 15.91 12.85 -4.11
CA ILE A 288 17.35 12.81 -4.44
C ILE A 288 17.85 11.36 -4.54
N PRO A 289 17.63 10.48 -3.54
CA PRO A 289 17.95 9.06 -3.65
C PRO A 289 17.34 8.39 -4.88
N ALA A 290 16.10 8.72 -5.25
CA ALA A 290 15.42 8.16 -6.40
C ALA A 290 16.12 8.52 -7.70
N ILE A 291 16.40 9.80 -7.90
CA ILE A 291 17.11 10.29 -9.07
C ILE A 291 18.49 9.63 -9.17
N LEU A 292 19.24 9.56 -8.07
CA LEU A 292 20.56 8.94 -8.04
C LEU A 292 20.49 7.43 -8.35
N TYR A 293 19.49 6.72 -7.83
CA TYR A 293 19.27 5.30 -8.09
C TYR A 293 19.05 5.04 -9.59
N TYR A 294 18.10 5.75 -10.21
CA TYR A 294 17.80 5.55 -11.63
C TYR A 294 18.89 6.10 -12.55
N ALA A 295 19.57 7.19 -12.18
CA ALA A 295 20.74 7.68 -12.91
C ALA A 295 21.88 6.64 -12.91
N THR A 296 22.12 6.00 -11.76
CA THR A 296 23.12 4.93 -11.64
C THR A 296 22.74 3.73 -12.50
N LEU A 297 21.47 3.30 -12.47
CA LEU A 297 20.99 2.23 -13.34
C LEU A 297 21.15 2.58 -14.83
N LEU A 298 20.83 3.80 -15.24
CA LEU A 298 21.02 4.27 -16.62
C LEU A 298 22.48 4.20 -17.07
N LEU A 299 23.42 4.56 -16.20
CA LEU A 299 24.85 4.45 -16.49
C LEU A 299 25.28 2.98 -16.60
N ILE A 300 24.87 2.13 -15.66
CA ILE A 300 25.18 0.69 -15.67
C ILE A 300 24.70 0.05 -16.98
N VAL A 301 23.44 0.26 -17.36
CA VAL A 301 22.90 -0.33 -18.58
C VAL A 301 23.54 0.26 -19.84
N HIS A 302 23.92 1.54 -19.82
CA HIS A 302 24.62 2.16 -20.94
C HIS A 302 25.99 1.54 -21.19
N PHE A 303 26.82 1.40 -20.16
CA PHE A 303 28.15 0.79 -20.29
C PHE A 303 28.03 -0.70 -20.61
N ARG A 304 27.06 -1.40 -20.02
CA ARG A 304 26.81 -2.81 -20.33
C ARG A 304 26.39 -3.01 -21.78
N ALA A 305 25.54 -2.14 -22.32
CA ALA A 305 25.13 -2.18 -23.72
C ALA A 305 26.31 -2.00 -24.67
N LYS A 306 27.19 -1.03 -24.38
CA LYS A 306 28.42 -0.81 -25.16
C LYS A 306 29.34 -2.02 -25.15
N LEU A 307 29.48 -2.68 -24.00
CA LEU A 307 30.34 -3.86 -23.85
C LEU A 307 29.82 -5.08 -24.62
N VAL A 308 28.50 -5.23 -24.73
CA VAL A 308 27.86 -6.35 -25.44
C VAL A 308 27.62 -6.04 -26.93
N GLY A 309 27.89 -4.80 -27.37
CA GLY A 309 27.58 -4.37 -28.74
C GLY A 309 26.08 -4.41 -29.04
N ALA A 310 25.25 -4.13 -28.02
CA ALA A 310 23.79 -4.19 -28.15
C ALA A 310 23.29 -3.18 -29.19
N SER A 311 22.23 -3.55 -29.93
CA SER A 311 21.67 -2.71 -30.99
C SER A 311 21.25 -1.34 -30.44
N THR A 312 21.55 -0.29 -31.19
CA THR A 312 21.13 1.09 -30.87
C THR A 312 19.69 1.36 -31.25
N GLU A 313 19.13 0.58 -32.17
CA GLU A 313 17.76 0.76 -32.64
C GLU A 313 16.76 0.12 -31.68
N VAL A 314 15.85 0.96 -31.20
CA VAL A 314 14.63 0.52 -30.54
C VAL A 314 13.52 0.58 -31.58
N ALA A 315 12.96 -0.57 -31.93
CA ALA A 315 11.82 -0.63 -32.85
C ALA A 315 10.64 0.15 -32.25
N ILE A 316 10.17 1.14 -33.00
CA ILE A 316 8.95 1.89 -32.69
C ILE A 316 7.87 1.29 -33.58
N GLU A 317 6.91 0.58 -33.00
CA GLU A 317 5.69 0.23 -33.73
C GLU A 317 4.95 1.53 -34.09
N GLN A 318 4.52 1.66 -35.34
CA GLN A 318 3.69 2.79 -35.77
C GLN A 318 2.32 2.65 -35.09
N GLN A 319 2.10 3.41 -34.01
CA GLN A 319 0.78 3.59 -33.40
C GLN A 319 0.19 4.95 -33.82
N ASP A 320 -1.14 5.03 -33.80
CA ASP A 320 -1.90 6.26 -34.08
C ASP A 320 -1.47 7.41 -33.16
N GLU A 321 -0.87 8.46 -33.72
CA GLU A 321 -0.35 9.62 -32.97
C GLU A 321 -1.42 10.34 -32.14
N THR A 322 -2.69 10.31 -32.57
CA THR A 322 -3.85 10.88 -31.87
C THR A 322 -4.22 10.10 -30.61
N SER A 323 -4.14 8.77 -30.66
CA SER A 323 -4.43 7.88 -29.52
C SER A 323 -3.38 8.04 -28.42
N GLU A 324 -2.11 8.16 -28.80
CA GLU A 324 -1.02 8.40 -27.86
C GLU A 324 -1.08 9.79 -27.21
N LYS A 325 -1.41 10.85 -27.97
CA LYS A 325 -1.55 12.20 -27.40
C LYS A 325 -2.63 12.26 -26.33
N TYR A 326 -3.75 11.57 -26.55
CA TYR A 326 -4.83 11.48 -25.56
C TYR A 326 -4.39 10.71 -24.31
N LYS A 327 -3.77 9.54 -24.47
CA LYS A 327 -3.23 8.74 -23.35
C LYS A 327 -2.14 9.48 -22.58
N GLY A 328 -1.29 10.23 -23.27
CA GLY A 328 -0.23 11.04 -22.68
C GLY A 328 -0.74 12.25 -21.93
N PHE A 329 -1.74 12.94 -22.48
CA PHE A 329 -2.44 14.01 -21.78
C PHE A 329 -3.15 13.47 -20.54
N LEU A 330 -3.82 12.31 -20.64
CA LEU A 330 -4.47 11.66 -19.51
C LEU A 330 -3.44 11.28 -18.44
N PHE A 331 -2.31 10.69 -18.82
CA PHE A 331 -1.21 10.36 -17.91
C PHE A 331 -0.64 11.59 -17.21
N PHE A 332 -0.27 12.62 -17.97
CA PHE A 332 0.36 13.81 -17.43
C PHE A 332 -0.61 14.62 -16.56
N SER A 333 -1.84 14.81 -17.03
CA SER A 333 -2.89 15.47 -16.22
C SER A 333 -3.12 14.68 -14.94
N ALA A 334 -3.23 13.36 -15.01
CA ALA A 334 -3.44 12.52 -13.85
C ALA A 334 -2.29 12.62 -12.84
N PHE A 335 -1.05 12.48 -13.30
CA PHE A 335 0.13 12.58 -12.46
C PHE A 335 0.26 13.97 -11.82
N VAL A 336 0.03 15.05 -12.59
CA VAL A 336 0.06 16.42 -12.07
C VAL A 336 -1.07 16.66 -11.07
N THR A 337 -2.28 16.18 -11.33
CA THR A 337 -3.41 16.25 -10.40
C THR A 337 -3.09 15.53 -9.09
N LEU A 338 -2.49 14.34 -9.16
CA LEU A 338 -2.06 13.60 -7.97
C LEU A 338 -1.02 14.37 -7.14
N ILE A 339 0.02 14.91 -7.79
CA ILE A 339 1.04 15.73 -7.13
C ILE A 339 0.44 17.01 -6.57
N PHE A 340 -0.49 17.63 -7.28
CA PHE A 340 -1.18 18.85 -6.86
C PHE A 340 -2.01 18.62 -5.58
N PHE A 341 -2.84 17.59 -5.54
CA PHE A 341 -3.60 17.25 -4.33
C PHE A 341 -2.69 16.91 -3.15
N LEU A 342 -1.59 16.21 -3.41
CA LEU A 342 -0.57 15.93 -2.40
C LEU A 342 0.06 17.22 -1.83
N ILE A 343 0.41 18.19 -2.68
CA ILE A 343 1.06 19.45 -2.26
C ILE A 343 0.12 20.32 -1.42
N ILE A 344 -1.16 20.38 -1.79
CA ILE A 344 -2.13 21.22 -1.09
C ILE A 344 -2.53 20.58 0.25
N GLY A 345 -2.13 19.33 0.51
CA GLY A 345 -2.52 18.61 1.73
C GLY A 345 -4.03 18.39 1.81
N TYR A 346 -4.75 18.61 0.71
CA TYR A 346 -6.15 18.24 0.58
C TYR A 346 -6.19 16.73 0.42
N THR A 347 -6.49 16.05 1.51
CA THR A 347 -7.32 14.87 1.40
C THR A 347 -8.61 15.29 0.69
N PRO A 348 -9.01 14.65 -0.41
CA PRO A 348 -10.27 14.96 -1.06
C PRO A 348 -11.49 14.42 -0.26
N PHE A 349 -11.45 14.58 1.07
CA PHE A 349 -12.51 14.37 2.05
C PHE A 349 -12.33 15.34 3.22
#